data_AF-A0A226EVF0-F1
#
_entry.id   AF-A0A226EVF0-F1
#
_cell.length_a   1.000
_cell.length_b   1.000
_cell.length_c   1.000
_cell.angle_alpha   90.00
_cell.angle_beta   90.00
_cell.angle_gamma   90.00
#
_symmetry.space_group_name_H-M   'P 1'
#
loop_
_entity.id
_entity.type
_entity.pdbx_description
1 polymer ?
#
loop_
_entity_poly.entity_id
_entity_poly.type
_entity_poly.pdbx_seq_one_letter_code
_entity_poly.pdbx_strand_id
1 'polypeptide(L)'
;MGKDETDLDSVYVTYWERLQHSLFLSFLLAAICATTTFLILAFAVGHNVVNTTPQVSLLITTLVILLVIFLVSQFPIFQKRHFSVSLSLLVISSLTAAVFISTHISAPTRPGDCTVPIFILVFAINTMMPLPRWVAIAASIVLAVVHLLLAVLLSNDFVDSLAAQVFAIAIFHLSALLGGIYHHEMAVIAHKRTCQGTKTCLESRVKLEHEKEQQEQLLLSVIPAYIAAEASKQSDHTIYNNDIIRACYDYLLK
;
A
#
# COMPACT_ATOMS: atom_id res chain seq x y z
N MET A 1 -20.77 -0.38 -20.67
CA MET A 1 -20.23 0.86 -20.03
C MET A 1 -20.43 0.87 -18.52
N GLY A 2 -21.65 0.76 -17.97
CA GLY A 2 -21.84 0.82 -16.50
C GLY A 2 -21.33 -0.40 -15.69
N LYS A 3 -21.18 -1.59 -16.29
CA LYS A 3 -20.73 -2.80 -15.58
C LYS A 3 -19.21 -2.84 -15.39
N ASP A 4 -18.46 -2.36 -16.37
CA ASP A 4 -16.99 -2.31 -16.33
C ASP A 4 -16.47 -1.25 -15.35
N GLU A 5 -17.22 -0.16 -15.19
CA GLU A 5 -16.91 0.91 -14.25
C GLU A 5 -17.08 0.44 -12.80
N THR A 6 -18.18 -0.27 -12.49
CA THR A 6 -18.40 -0.85 -11.15
C THR A 6 -17.41 -1.95 -10.77
N ASP A 7 -16.97 -2.76 -11.75
CA ASP A 7 -16.00 -3.83 -11.49
C ASP A 7 -14.62 -3.26 -11.15
N LEU A 8 -14.19 -2.25 -11.91
CA LEU A 8 -12.92 -1.58 -11.68
C LEU A 8 -12.87 -0.81 -10.36
N ASP A 9 -13.97 -0.18 -9.94
CA ASP A 9 -14.07 0.46 -8.63
C ASP A 9 -13.93 -0.55 -7.48
N SER A 10 -14.49 -1.75 -7.65
CA SER A 10 -14.37 -2.82 -6.65
C SER A 10 -12.94 -3.36 -6.52
N VAL A 11 -12.25 -3.52 -7.66
CA VAL A 11 -10.84 -3.92 -7.71
C VAL A 11 -9.95 -2.83 -7.12
N TYR A 12 -10.26 -1.55 -7.40
CA TYR A 12 -9.56 -0.39 -6.83
C TYR A 12 -9.64 -0.36 -5.30
N VAL A 13 -10.84 -0.50 -4.73
CA VAL A 13 -11.03 -0.51 -3.27
C VAL A 13 -10.26 -1.66 -2.62
N THR A 14 -10.34 -2.86 -3.20
CA THR A 14 -9.65 -4.05 -2.69
C THR A 14 -8.13 -3.89 -2.74
N TYR A 15 -7.60 -3.34 -3.82
CA TYR A 15 -6.17 -3.06 -3.93
C TYR A 15 -5.73 -2.01 -2.91
N TRP A 16 -6.50 -0.94 -2.75
CA TRP A 16 -6.20 0.12 -1.77
C TRP A 16 -6.15 -0.42 -0.35
N GLU A 17 -7.10 -1.28 0.04
CA GLU A 17 -7.11 -1.94 1.35
C GLU A 17 -5.87 -2.83 1.56
N ARG A 18 -5.46 -3.58 0.53
CA ARG A 18 -4.23 -4.40 0.59
C ARG A 18 -2.97 -3.57 0.71
N LEU A 19 -2.88 -2.47 -0.06
CA LEU A 19 -1.76 -1.55 0.00
C LEU A 19 -1.65 -0.91 1.39
N GLN A 20 -2.75 -0.42 1.94
CA GLN A 20 -2.79 0.15 3.29
C GLN A 20 -2.43 -0.87 4.37
N HIS A 21 -2.88 -2.11 4.25
CA HIS A 21 -2.51 -3.19 5.16
C HIS A 21 -1.01 -3.54 5.07
N SER A 22 -0.44 -3.58 3.86
CA SER A 22 1.01 -3.76 3.68
C SER A 22 1.81 -2.61 4.30
N LEU A 23 1.32 -1.38 4.18
CA LEU A 23 1.96 -0.19 4.74
C LEU A 23 1.90 -0.20 6.28
N PHE A 24 0.77 -0.63 6.84
CA PHE A 24 0.57 -0.85 8.27
C PHE A 24 1.53 -1.89 8.84
N LEU A 25 1.66 -3.04 8.19
CA LEU A 25 2.61 -4.09 8.58
C LEU A 25 4.06 -3.58 8.51
N SER A 26 4.40 -2.81 7.48
CA SER A 26 5.73 -2.19 7.34
C SER A 26 6.02 -1.23 8.50
N PHE A 27 5.05 -0.40 8.87
CA PHE A 27 5.15 0.49 10.03
C PHE A 27 5.31 -0.31 11.34
N LEU A 28 4.52 -1.36 11.53
CA LEU A 28 4.55 -2.18 12.72
C LEU A 28 5.92 -2.86 12.90
N LEU A 29 6.49 -3.37 11.80
CA LEU A 29 7.84 -3.91 11.79
C LEU A 29 8.88 -2.83 12.16
N ALA A 30 8.79 -1.64 11.57
CA ALA A 30 9.67 -0.53 11.90
C ALA A 30 9.56 -0.12 13.39
N ALA A 31 8.35 -0.11 13.95
CA ALA A 31 8.09 0.18 15.36
C ALA A 31 8.67 -0.91 16.29
N ILE A 32 8.58 -2.19 15.91
CA ILE A 32 9.21 -3.32 16.63
C ILE A 32 10.74 -3.15 16.61
N CYS A 33 11.33 -2.86 15.46
CA CYS A 33 12.78 -2.61 15.35
C CYS A 33 13.22 -1.38 16.17
N ALA A 34 12.44 -0.31 16.17
CA ALA A 34 12.73 0.88 16.96
C ALA A 34 12.67 0.57 18.46
N THR A 35 11.59 -0.05 18.93
CA THR A 35 11.41 -0.39 20.36
C THR A 35 12.45 -1.39 20.86
N THR A 36 12.83 -2.38 20.06
CA THR A 36 13.94 -3.29 20.39
C THR A 36 15.28 -2.57 20.45
N THR A 37 15.57 -1.64 19.53
CA THR A 37 16.79 -0.83 19.57
C THR A 37 16.84 0.04 20.82
N PHE A 38 15.73 0.70 21.19
CA PHE A 38 15.64 1.46 22.44
C PHE A 38 15.82 0.58 23.68
N LEU A 39 15.28 -0.64 23.67
CA LEU A 39 15.46 -1.61 24.75
C LEU A 39 16.93 -2.02 24.89
N ILE A 40 17.59 -2.38 23.79
CA ILE A 40 19.02 -2.74 23.78
C ILE A 40 19.86 -1.57 24.29
N LEU A 41 19.55 -0.34 23.85
CA LEU A 41 20.24 0.86 24.31
C LEU A 41 20.06 1.08 25.82
N ALA A 42 18.84 0.89 26.34
CA ALA A 42 18.56 1.01 27.78
C ALA A 42 19.38 0.00 28.61
N PHE A 43 19.56 -1.23 28.10
CA PHE A 43 20.42 -2.23 28.74
C PHE A 43 21.92 -1.90 28.59
N ALA A 44 22.36 -1.46 27.41
CA ALA A 44 23.76 -1.18 27.11
C ALA A 44 24.31 0.03 27.88
N VAL A 45 23.48 1.06 28.10
CA VAL A 45 23.85 2.27 28.84
C VAL A 45 23.99 2.01 30.36
N GLY A 46 23.66 0.80 30.84
CA GLY A 46 23.90 0.43 32.24
C GLY A 46 23.10 1.31 33.20
N HIS A 47 21.88 1.70 32.83
CA HIS A 47 21.00 2.48 33.67
C HIS A 47 20.74 1.70 34.97
N ASN A 48 21.11 2.26 36.12
CA ASN A 48 21.05 1.59 37.42
C ASN A 48 19.69 0.89 37.62
N VAL A 49 19.75 -0.43 37.86
CA VAL A 49 18.62 -1.38 37.74
C VAL A 49 17.43 -1.04 38.65
N VAL A 50 17.66 -0.26 39.72
CA VAL A 50 16.67 0.02 40.77
C VAL A 50 15.68 1.14 40.42
N ASN A 51 16.07 2.16 39.65
CA ASN A 51 15.18 3.27 39.26
C ASN A 51 14.64 3.17 37.83
N THR A 52 15.17 2.22 37.03
CA THR A 52 14.85 2.07 35.60
C THR A 52 13.93 0.87 35.32
N THR A 53 13.59 0.10 36.36
CA THR A 53 12.69 -1.07 36.27
C THR A 53 11.33 -0.77 35.60
N PRO A 54 10.61 0.32 35.93
CA PRO A 54 9.30 0.57 35.33
C PRO A 54 9.37 0.94 33.84
N GLN A 55 10.41 1.67 33.40
CA GLN A 55 10.57 2.03 31.99
C GLN A 55 10.88 0.81 31.13
N VAL A 56 11.83 -0.02 31.56
CA VAL A 56 12.20 -1.24 30.83
C VAL A 56 11.01 -2.21 30.75
N SER A 57 10.25 -2.36 31.85
CA SER A 57 9.03 -3.17 31.86
C SER A 57 7.98 -2.64 30.88
N LEU A 58 7.80 -1.32 30.79
CA LEU A 58 6.86 -0.70 29.85
C LEU A 58 7.28 -0.89 28.39
N LEU A 59 8.57 -0.74 28.08
CA LEU A 59 9.12 -0.97 26.74
C LEU A 59 8.94 -2.44 26.33
N ILE A 60 9.19 -3.39 27.23
CA ILE A 60 8.94 -4.83 26.99
C ILE A 60 7.45 -5.07 26.76
N THR A 61 6.57 -4.51 27.58
CA THR A 61 5.12 -4.67 27.44
C THR A 61 4.65 -4.12 26.10
N THR A 62 5.15 -2.95 25.69
CA THR A 62 4.84 -2.34 24.40
C THR A 62 5.32 -3.21 23.25
N LEU A 63 6.54 -3.74 23.33
CA LEU A 63 7.08 -4.67 22.33
C LEU A 63 6.21 -5.93 22.18
N VAL A 64 5.79 -6.54 23.29
CA VAL A 64 4.90 -7.71 23.28
C VAL A 64 3.57 -7.36 22.63
N ILE A 65 2.97 -6.21 22.96
CA ILE A 65 1.73 -5.73 22.35
C ILE A 65 1.90 -5.58 20.83
N LEU A 66 2.97 -4.93 20.36
CA LEU A 66 3.24 -4.75 18.93
C LEU A 66 3.43 -6.09 18.21
N LEU A 67 4.13 -7.04 18.83
CA LEU A 67 4.31 -8.39 18.28
C LEU A 67 2.99 -9.15 18.19
N VAL A 68 2.15 -9.09 19.22
CA VAL A 68 0.81 -9.72 19.20
C VAL A 68 -0.03 -9.12 18.08
N ILE A 69 -0.05 -7.79 17.95
CA ILE A 69 -0.78 -7.12 16.86
C ILE A 69 -0.23 -7.54 15.50
N PHE A 70 1.10 -7.71 15.37
CA PHE A 70 1.73 -8.13 14.12
C PHE A 70 1.29 -9.53 13.71
N LEU A 71 1.29 -10.48 14.65
CA LEU A 71 0.84 -11.84 14.43
C LEU A 71 -0.66 -11.90 14.10
N VAL A 72 -1.48 -11.15 14.84
CA VAL A 72 -2.94 -11.08 14.61
C VAL A 72 -3.26 -10.46 13.24
N SER A 73 -2.48 -9.46 12.82
CA SER A 73 -2.67 -8.79 11.53
C SER A 73 -2.36 -9.65 10.30
N GLN A 74 -1.70 -10.81 10.48
CA GLN A 74 -1.47 -11.78 9.40
C GLN A 74 -2.75 -12.52 8.99
N PHE A 75 -3.76 -12.58 9.87
CA PHE A 75 -5.00 -13.27 9.56
C PHE A 75 -5.91 -12.39 8.67
N PRO A 76 -6.53 -12.96 7.63
CA PRO A 76 -7.34 -12.21 6.66
C PRO A 76 -8.59 -11.55 7.28
N ILE A 77 -9.03 -12.03 8.44
CA ILE A 77 -10.16 -11.47 9.19
C ILE A 77 -9.87 -10.03 9.64
N PHE A 78 -8.63 -9.74 10.02
CA PHE A 78 -8.22 -8.42 10.53
C PHE A 78 -7.84 -7.43 9.41
N GLN A 79 -7.81 -7.89 8.16
CA GLN A 79 -7.63 -7.03 6.99
C GLN A 79 -8.88 -6.18 6.69
N LYS A 80 -10.03 -6.52 7.27
CA LYS A 80 -11.25 -5.72 7.15
C LYS A 80 -11.09 -4.36 7.81
N ARG A 81 -11.60 -3.32 7.14
CA ARG A 81 -11.51 -1.91 7.54
C ARG A 81 -11.82 -1.65 9.02
N HIS A 82 -12.89 -2.24 9.57
CA HIS A 82 -13.27 -2.00 10.97
C HIS A 82 -12.25 -2.52 11.99
N PHE A 83 -11.74 -3.74 11.80
CA PHE A 83 -10.74 -4.31 12.70
C PHE A 83 -9.39 -3.61 12.55
N SER A 84 -9.02 -3.27 11.33
CA SER A 84 -7.77 -2.55 11.03
C SER A 84 -7.71 -1.17 11.72
N VAL A 85 -8.82 -0.45 11.75
CA VAL A 85 -8.93 0.83 12.50
C VAL A 85 -8.74 0.61 14.00
N SER A 86 -9.40 -0.40 14.58
CA SER A 86 -9.26 -0.69 16.02
C SER A 86 -7.83 -1.07 16.40
N LEU A 87 -7.16 -1.90 15.59
CA LEU A 87 -5.77 -2.28 15.82
C LEU A 87 -4.85 -1.05 15.70
N SER A 88 -5.09 -0.18 14.72
CA SER A 88 -4.32 1.05 14.55
C SER A 88 -4.44 1.98 15.76
N LEU A 89 -5.65 2.19 16.28
CA LEU A 89 -5.87 2.99 17.48
C LEU A 89 -5.17 2.37 18.71
N LEU A 90 -5.19 1.04 18.82
CA LEU A 90 -4.48 0.34 19.89
C LEU A 90 -2.96 0.56 19.79
N VAL A 91 -2.37 0.45 18.60
CA VAL A 91 -0.95 0.76 18.36
C VAL A 91 -0.61 2.20 18.72
N ILE A 92 -1.44 3.17 18.30
CA ILE A 92 -1.25 4.59 18.65
C ILE A 92 -1.25 4.74 20.16
N SER A 93 -2.25 4.18 20.84
CA SER A 93 -2.38 4.31 22.29
C SER A 93 -1.20 3.68 23.04
N SER A 94 -0.74 2.50 22.63
CA SER A 94 0.39 1.81 23.28
C SER A 94 1.70 2.55 23.07
N LEU A 95 1.98 3.03 21.85
CA LEU A 95 3.19 3.80 21.56
C LEU A 95 3.18 5.16 22.27
N THR A 96 2.04 5.83 22.28
CA THR A 96 1.86 7.11 22.96
C THR A 96 2.09 6.97 24.47
N ALA A 97 1.48 5.95 25.09
CA ALA A 97 1.67 5.64 26.49
C ALA A 97 3.14 5.28 26.79
N ALA A 98 3.77 4.45 25.95
CA ALA A 98 5.17 4.08 26.10
C ALA A 98 6.08 5.31 26.09
N VAL A 99 5.88 6.25 25.15
CA VAL A 99 6.68 7.47 25.02
C VAL A 99 6.48 8.37 26.24
N PHE A 100 5.23 8.78 26.54
CA PHE A 100 4.98 9.73 27.62
C PHE A 100 5.33 9.18 29.00
N ILE A 101 4.94 7.94 29.30
CA ILE A 101 5.19 7.36 30.62
C ILE A 101 6.70 7.13 30.82
N SER A 102 7.43 6.69 29.78
CA SER A 102 8.87 6.49 29.90
C SER A 102 9.61 7.82 30.14
N THR A 103 9.24 8.88 29.45
CA THR A 103 9.93 10.17 29.56
C THR A 103 9.59 10.94 30.84
N HIS A 104 8.41 10.73 31.43
CA HIS A 104 8.00 11.47 32.63
C HIS A 104 8.27 10.74 33.95
N ILE A 105 8.47 9.42 33.95
CA ILE A 105 8.73 8.66 35.20
C ILE A 105 10.17 8.83 35.72
N SER A 106 11.17 9.02 34.85
CA SER A 106 12.57 8.79 35.25
C SER A 106 13.43 10.02 35.51
N ALA A 107 12.98 11.21 35.13
CA ALA A 107 13.63 12.47 35.50
C ALA A 107 12.68 13.65 35.20
N PRO A 108 12.88 14.84 35.81
CA PRO A 108 12.34 16.09 35.27
C PRO A 108 12.94 16.30 33.87
N THR A 109 12.23 15.84 32.85
CA THR A 109 12.65 15.92 31.47
C THR A 109 12.41 17.32 30.93
N ARG A 110 13.27 17.73 29.99
CA ARG A 110 13.01 18.97 29.26
C ARG A 110 11.78 18.72 28.39
N PRO A 111 10.91 19.73 28.19
CA PRO A 111 9.73 19.54 27.33
C PRO A 111 10.05 19.13 25.88
N GLY A 112 11.33 19.18 25.46
CA GLY A 112 11.81 18.77 24.15
C GLY A 112 12.06 17.27 23.98
N ASP A 113 12.28 16.51 25.06
CA ASP A 113 12.81 15.14 24.99
C ASP A 113 11.83 14.15 24.32
N CYS A 114 10.53 14.44 24.37
CA CYS A 114 9.47 13.65 23.74
C CYS A 114 9.13 14.07 22.31
N THR A 115 9.67 15.20 21.84
CA THR A 115 9.19 15.87 20.61
C THR A 115 9.45 15.03 19.37
N VAL A 116 10.63 14.43 19.26
CA VAL A 116 11.03 13.61 18.11
C VAL A 116 10.21 12.31 18.00
N PRO A 117 10.08 11.46 19.04
CA PRO A 117 9.29 10.25 18.92
C PRO A 117 7.80 10.53 18.66
N ILE A 118 7.23 11.59 19.25
CA ILE A 118 5.84 11.97 19.02
C ILE A 118 5.65 12.48 17.58
N PHE A 119 6.59 13.27 17.04
CA PHE A 119 6.55 13.70 15.65
C PHE A 119 6.55 12.53 14.67
N ILE A 120 7.45 11.56 14.87
CA ILE A 120 7.50 10.37 14.03
C ILE A 120 6.17 9.62 14.11
N LEU A 121 5.58 9.53 15.30
CA LEU A 121 4.28 8.90 15.50
C LEU A 121 3.16 9.66 14.77
N VAL A 122 3.07 10.99 14.91
CA VAL A 122 2.09 11.82 14.18
C VAL A 122 2.24 11.67 12.67
N PHE A 123 3.48 11.72 12.16
CA PHE A 123 3.75 11.53 10.75
C PHE A 123 3.31 10.13 10.28
N ALA A 124 3.63 9.07 11.05
CA ALA A 124 3.25 7.70 10.73
C ALA A 124 1.73 7.47 10.75
N ILE A 125 1.01 8.10 11.70
CA ILE A 125 -0.46 8.03 11.77
C ILE A 125 -1.11 8.55 10.47
N ASN A 126 -0.55 9.60 9.88
CA ASN A 126 -1.11 10.22 8.68
C ASN A 126 -0.62 9.57 7.37
N THR A 127 0.49 8.84 7.40
CA THR A 127 1.10 8.28 6.18
C THR A 127 0.95 6.78 6.04
N MET A 128 1.06 6.02 7.13
CA MET A 128 1.19 4.56 7.09
C MET A 128 0.03 3.80 7.73
N MET A 129 -0.79 4.45 8.57
CA MET A 129 -1.90 3.77 9.23
C MET A 129 -3.17 3.70 8.36
N PRO A 130 -3.89 2.57 8.39
CA PRO A 130 -5.12 2.31 7.64
C PRO A 130 -6.34 2.97 8.34
N LEU A 131 -6.20 4.25 8.70
CA LEU A 131 -7.25 5.04 9.34
C LEU A 131 -8.02 5.86 8.30
N PRO A 132 -9.33 6.09 8.50
CA PRO A 132 -10.01 7.12 7.72
C PRO A 132 -9.36 8.48 8.00
N ARG A 133 -9.18 9.29 6.95
CA ARG A 133 -8.39 10.54 7.03
C ARG A 133 -8.79 11.42 8.21
N TRP A 134 -10.09 11.58 8.44
CA TRP A 134 -10.62 12.38 9.55
C TRP A 134 -10.17 11.87 10.93
N VAL A 135 -10.10 10.55 11.13
CA VAL A 135 -9.63 9.95 12.40
C VAL A 135 -8.12 10.10 12.54
N ALA A 136 -7.36 9.94 11.46
CA ALA A 136 -5.90 10.16 11.49
C ALA A 136 -5.55 11.61 11.86
N ILE A 137 -6.21 12.58 11.23
CA ILE A 137 -6.05 14.01 11.52
C ILE A 137 -6.49 14.31 12.95
N ALA A 138 -7.66 13.81 13.38
CA ALA A 138 -8.15 14.02 14.75
C ALA A 138 -7.19 13.44 15.80
N ALA A 139 -6.73 12.20 15.62
CA ALA A 139 -5.77 11.56 16.53
C ALA A 139 -4.46 12.34 16.61
N SER A 140 -3.98 12.86 15.47
CA SER A 140 -2.77 13.69 15.39
C SER A 140 -2.92 15.02 16.13
N ILE A 141 -4.06 15.70 15.96
CA ILE A 141 -4.35 16.95 16.67
C ILE A 141 -4.46 16.69 18.17
N VAL A 142 -5.17 15.64 18.58
CA VAL A 142 -5.28 15.25 20.00
C VAL A 142 -3.91 14.98 20.58
N LEU A 143 -3.07 14.20 19.88
CA LEU A 143 -1.71 13.90 20.33
C LEU A 143 -0.83 15.16 20.43
N ALA A 144 -0.95 16.07 19.47
CA ALA A 144 -0.24 17.36 19.49
C ALA A 144 -0.69 18.24 20.67
N VAL A 145 -2.01 18.36 20.91
CA VAL A 145 -2.58 19.11 22.03
C VAL A 145 -2.15 18.51 23.36
N VAL A 146 -2.21 17.19 23.52
CA VAL A 146 -1.75 16.50 24.74
C VAL A 146 -0.27 16.77 24.98
N HIS A 147 0.57 16.65 23.94
CA HIS A 147 2.00 16.93 24.08
C HIS A 147 2.27 18.39 24.45
N LEU A 148 1.58 19.35 23.82
CA LEU A 148 1.70 20.77 24.14
C LEU A 148 1.23 21.09 25.56
N LEU A 149 0.08 20.56 25.98
CA LEU A 149 -0.42 20.73 27.35
C LEU A 149 0.57 20.17 28.37
N LEU A 150 1.09 18.98 28.12
CA LEU A 150 2.06 18.35 29.01
C LEU A 150 3.38 19.11 29.06
N ALA A 151 3.83 19.66 27.93
CA ALA A 151 5.00 20.54 27.86
C ALA A 151 4.81 21.83 28.68
N VAL A 152 3.61 22.40 28.69
CA VAL A 152 3.28 23.59 29.50
C VAL A 152 3.13 23.25 30.98
N LEU A 153 2.44 22.16 31.32
CA LEU A 153 2.15 21.78 32.71
C LEU A 153 3.39 21.28 33.46
N LEU A 154 4.32 20.63 32.76
CA LEU A 154 5.56 20.11 33.34
C LEU A 154 6.76 21.06 33.19
N SER A 155 6.54 22.22 32.56
CA SER A 155 7.50 23.31 32.54
C SER A 155 7.62 23.94 33.94
N ASN A 156 8.41 23.33 34.83
CA ASN A 156 8.97 24.04 35.99
C ASN A 156 10.01 25.07 35.52
N ASP A 157 10.39 26.01 36.41
CA ASP A 157 11.23 27.23 36.27
C ASP A 157 12.58 27.15 35.49
N PHE A 158 12.86 26.07 34.76
CA PHE A 158 14.11 25.75 34.07
C PHE A 158 14.23 26.30 32.64
N VAL A 159 13.23 27.00 32.09
CA VAL A 159 13.25 27.45 30.68
C VAL A 159 13.02 28.96 30.59
N ASP A 160 14.11 29.70 30.32
CA ASP A 160 14.09 31.17 30.11
C ASP A 160 13.15 31.61 28.96
N SER A 161 12.69 30.68 28.12
CA SER A 161 11.78 30.95 26.99
C SER A 161 10.77 29.82 26.70
N LEU A 162 9.91 29.48 27.68
CA LEU A 162 8.79 28.53 27.49
C LEU A 162 8.00 28.80 26.20
N ALA A 163 7.75 30.07 25.88
CA ALA A 163 7.05 30.47 24.66
C ALA A 163 7.76 30.02 23.38
N ALA A 164 9.10 30.13 23.32
CA ALA A 164 9.88 29.71 22.16
C ALA A 164 9.86 28.18 22.00
N GLN A 165 9.89 27.44 23.12
CA GLN A 165 9.82 25.98 23.10
C GLN A 165 8.45 25.46 22.65
N VAL A 166 7.37 26.02 23.20
CA VAL A 166 5.99 25.69 22.79
C VAL A 166 5.80 25.99 21.30
N PHE A 167 6.32 27.12 20.83
CA PHE A 167 6.27 27.49 19.42
C PHE A 167 7.03 26.50 18.53
N ALA A 168 8.22 26.06 18.95
CA ALA A 168 8.98 25.04 18.23
C ALA A 168 8.24 23.69 18.17
N ILE A 169 7.67 23.24 19.29
CA ILE A 169 6.86 22.01 19.35
C ILE A 169 5.64 22.12 18.43
N ALA A 170 4.97 23.27 18.42
CA ALA A 170 3.82 23.52 17.54
C ALA A 170 4.20 23.47 16.06
N ILE A 171 5.31 24.11 15.66
CA ILE A 171 5.83 24.04 14.28
C ILE A 171 6.15 22.59 13.89
N PHE A 172 6.75 21.83 14.80
CA PHE A 172 7.12 20.44 14.54
C PHE A 172 5.88 19.56 14.30
N HIS A 173 4.83 19.72 15.11
CA HIS A 173 3.55 19.03 14.86
C HIS A 173 2.87 19.48 13.59
N LEU A 174 2.92 20.78 13.28
CA LEU A 174 2.34 21.33 12.06
C LEU A 174 3.03 20.78 10.81
N SER A 175 4.35 20.67 10.82
CA SER A 175 5.11 20.08 9.71
C SER A 175 4.81 18.58 9.55
N ALA A 176 4.62 17.85 10.64
CA ALA A 176 4.20 16.44 10.59
C ALA A 176 2.83 16.28 9.91
N LEU A 177 1.87 17.14 10.26
CA LEU A 177 0.52 17.10 9.71
C LEU A 177 0.51 17.47 8.23
N LEU A 178 1.21 18.55 7.85
CA LEU A 178 1.34 18.97 6.45
C LEU A 178 2.06 17.91 5.61
N GLY A 179 3.15 17.34 6.13
CA GLY A 179 3.87 16.26 5.50
C GLY A 179 3.00 15.01 5.30
N GLY A 180 2.17 14.68 6.31
CA GLY A 180 1.19 13.61 6.24
C GLY A 180 0.15 13.81 5.13
N ILE A 181 -0.44 15.01 5.07
CA ILE A 181 -1.41 15.39 4.02
C ILE A 181 -0.77 15.30 2.64
N TYR A 182 0.42 15.89 2.49
CA TYR A 182 1.16 15.86 1.23
C TYR A 182 1.43 14.43 0.76
N HIS A 183 1.94 13.58 1.65
CA HIS A 183 2.24 12.19 1.32
C HIS A 183 0.98 11.39 0.97
N HIS A 184 -0.12 11.64 1.67
CA HIS A 184 -1.41 11.03 1.37
C HIS A 184 -1.89 11.39 -0.04
N GLU A 185 -1.86 12.68 -0.40
CA GLU A 185 -2.25 13.13 -1.74
C GLU A 185 -1.34 12.56 -2.82
N MET A 186 -0.03 12.52 -2.58
CA MET A 186 0.92 11.87 -3.48
C MET A 186 0.60 10.39 -3.69
N ALA A 187 0.27 9.64 -2.63
CA ALA A 187 -0.11 8.24 -2.72
C ALA A 187 -1.39 8.04 -3.56
N VAL A 188 -2.39 8.91 -3.38
CA VAL A 188 -3.63 8.88 -4.16
C VAL A 188 -3.36 9.16 -5.64
N ILE A 189 -2.57 10.19 -5.94
CA ILE A 189 -2.23 10.57 -7.32
C ILE A 189 -1.42 9.46 -8.00
N ALA A 190 -0.39 8.93 -7.33
CA ALA A 190 0.42 7.84 -7.85
C ALA A 190 -0.44 6.63 -8.19
N HIS A 191 -1.35 6.27 -7.29
CA HIS A 191 -2.22 5.12 -7.50
C HIS A 191 -3.23 5.33 -8.65
N LYS A 192 -3.83 6.52 -8.76
CA LYS A 192 -4.70 6.89 -9.90
C LYS A 192 -3.95 6.80 -11.23
N ARG A 193 -2.71 7.29 -11.29
CA ARG A 193 -1.86 7.21 -12.49
C ARG A 193 -1.56 5.76 -12.86
N THR A 194 -1.24 4.89 -11.90
CA THR A 194 -1.01 3.46 -12.16
C THR A 194 -2.27 2.79 -12.72
N CYS A 195 -3.44 3.04 -12.12
CA CYS A 195 -4.71 2.48 -12.61
C CYS A 195 -5.02 2.95 -14.05
N GLN A 196 -4.87 4.25 -14.34
CA GLN A 196 -5.04 4.78 -15.69
C GLN A 196 -4.07 4.15 -16.70
N GLY A 197 -2.79 4.00 -16.33
CA GLY A 197 -1.79 3.34 -17.17
C GLY A 197 -2.16 1.87 -17.48
N THR A 198 -2.68 1.13 -16.49
CA THR A 198 -3.16 -0.23 -16.69
C THR A 198 -4.37 -0.28 -17.64
N LYS A 199 -5.31 0.65 -17.53
CA LYS A 199 -6.46 0.74 -18.46
C LYS A 199 -6.01 0.98 -19.90
N THR A 200 -5.17 1.97 -20.14
CA THR A 200 -4.67 2.29 -21.48
C THR A 200 -3.91 1.11 -22.10
N CYS A 201 -3.14 0.38 -21.28
CA CYS A 201 -2.47 -0.84 -21.71
C CYS A 201 -3.47 -1.95 -22.11
N LEU A 202 -4.54 -2.13 -21.32
CA LEU A 202 -5.59 -3.11 -21.62
C LEU A 202 -6.38 -2.75 -22.89
N GLU A 203 -6.75 -1.49 -23.06
CA GLU A 203 -7.41 -1.00 -24.29
C GLU A 203 -6.55 -1.25 -25.52
N SER A 204 -5.25 -1.01 -25.42
CA SER A 204 -4.29 -1.30 -26.49
C SER A 204 -4.21 -2.79 -26.80
N ARG A 205 -4.22 -3.65 -25.78
CA ARG A 205 -4.23 -5.12 -25.94
C ARG A 205 -5.49 -5.60 -26.67
N VAL A 206 -6.68 -5.13 -26.25
CA VAL A 206 -7.96 -5.51 -26.88
C VAL A 206 -8.03 -5.05 -28.34
N LYS A 207 -7.52 -3.84 -28.63
CA LYS A 207 -7.42 -3.33 -30.00
C LYS A 207 -6.52 -4.20 -30.87
N LEU A 208 -5.35 -4.60 -30.34
CA LEU A 208 -4.43 -5.50 -31.04
C LEU A 208 -5.04 -6.89 -31.29
N GLU A 209 -5.82 -7.42 -30.36
CA GLU A 209 -6.53 -8.69 -30.57
C GLU A 209 -7.59 -8.59 -31.68
N HIS A 210 -8.35 -7.50 -31.72
CA HIS A 210 -9.30 -7.25 -32.81
C HIS A 210 -8.61 -7.09 -34.17
N GLU A 211 -7.50 -6.34 -34.22
CA GLU A 211 -6.70 -6.19 -35.44
C GLU A 211 -6.12 -7.54 -35.90
N LYS A 212 -5.69 -8.39 -34.96
CA LYS A 212 -5.22 -9.75 -35.24
C LYS A 212 -6.34 -10.65 -35.78
N GLU A 213 -7.52 -10.65 -35.18
CA GLU A 213 -8.68 -11.42 -35.66
C GLU A 213 -9.09 -11.00 -37.06
N GLN A 214 -9.12 -9.69 -37.33
CA GLN A 214 -9.36 -9.16 -38.68
C GLN A 214 -8.29 -9.62 -39.68
N GLN A 215 -7.02 -9.66 -39.28
CA GLN A 215 -5.93 -10.12 -40.14
C GLN A 215 -5.99 -11.64 -40.41
N GLU A 216 -6.36 -12.45 -39.41
CA GLU A 216 -6.59 -13.89 -39.58
C GLU A 216 -7.81 -14.16 -40.50
N GLN A 217 -8.88 -13.39 -40.35
CA GLN A 217 -10.06 -13.47 -41.22
C GLN A 217 -9.73 -13.05 -42.67
N LEU A 218 -8.92 -12.00 -42.86
CA LEU A 218 -8.45 -11.59 -44.18
C LEU A 218 -7.53 -12.64 -44.81
N LEU A 219 -6.62 -13.24 -44.04
CA LEU A 219 -5.74 -14.32 -44.51
C LEU A 219 -6.56 -15.54 -44.99
N LEU A 220 -7.61 -15.91 -44.24
CA LEU A 220 -8.57 -16.95 -44.62
C LEU A 220 -9.49 -16.55 -45.78
N SER A 221 -9.59 -15.26 -46.14
CA SER A 221 -10.34 -14.76 -47.31
C SER A 221 -9.51 -14.69 -48.60
N VAL A 222 -8.17 -14.79 -48.51
CA VAL A 222 -7.25 -14.84 -49.67
C VAL A 222 -6.93 -16.29 -50.09
N ILE A 223 -7.03 -17.25 -49.17
CA ILE A 223 -6.94 -18.70 -49.46
C ILE A 223 -8.14 -19.28 -50.29
N PRO A 224 -9.39 -18.78 -50.27
CA PRO A 224 -10.52 -19.42 -50.97
C PRO A 224 -10.57 -19.16 -52.48
N ALA A 225 -9.66 -18.36 -53.05
CA ALA A 225 -9.61 -18.13 -54.50
C ALA A 225 -8.45 -18.89 -55.17
N TYR A 226 -7.27 -18.91 -54.55
CA TYR A 226 -6.10 -19.59 -55.13
C TYR A 226 -6.25 -21.13 -55.11
N ILE A 227 -6.68 -21.71 -53.99
CA ILE A 227 -6.86 -23.17 -53.87
C ILE A 227 -8.06 -23.67 -54.70
N ALA A 228 -9.14 -22.89 -54.77
CA ALA A 228 -10.31 -23.25 -55.60
C ALA A 228 -10.01 -23.17 -57.10
N ALA A 229 -9.25 -22.17 -57.55
CA ALA A 229 -8.85 -22.03 -58.95
C ALA A 229 -7.79 -23.06 -59.39
N GLU A 230 -6.89 -23.46 -58.49
CA GLU A 230 -5.93 -24.54 -58.74
C GLU A 230 -6.65 -25.91 -58.79
N ALA A 231 -7.59 -26.15 -57.88
CA ALA A 231 -8.40 -27.37 -57.87
C ALA A 231 -9.33 -27.49 -59.08
N SER A 232 -9.90 -26.38 -59.58
CA SER A 232 -10.71 -26.38 -60.81
C SER A 232 -9.87 -26.58 -62.07
N LYS A 233 -8.69 -25.94 -62.16
CA LYS A 233 -7.78 -26.15 -63.31
C LYS A 233 -7.20 -27.57 -63.34
N GLN A 234 -6.87 -28.14 -62.19
CA GLN A 234 -6.35 -29.51 -62.11
C GLN A 234 -7.43 -30.56 -62.43
N SER A 235 -8.68 -30.32 -62.04
CA SER A 235 -9.80 -31.21 -62.36
C SER A 235 -10.17 -31.17 -63.85
N ASP A 236 -10.15 -30.00 -64.50
CA ASP A 236 -10.37 -29.90 -65.96
C ASP A 236 -9.28 -30.61 -66.78
N HIS A 237 -8.01 -30.51 -66.37
CA HIS A 237 -6.90 -31.17 -67.07
C HIS A 237 -6.90 -32.70 -66.87
N THR A 238 -7.44 -33.19 -65.75
CA THR A 238 -7.52 -34.63 -65.44
C THR A 238 -8.72 -35.29 -66.13
N ILE A 239 -9.84 -34.58 -66.25
CA ILE A 239 -11.02 -35.04 -67.01
C ILE A 239 -10.69 -35.12 -68.51
N TYR A 240 -10.05 -34.08 -69.07
CA TYR A 240 -9.65 -34.07 -70.48
C TYR A 240 -8.67 -35.20 -70.83
N ASN A 241 -7.71 -35.50 -69.94
CA ASN A 241 -6.74 -36.57 -70.17
C ASN A 241 -7.38 -37.97 -70.08
N ASN A 242 -8.36 -38.15 -69.19
CA ASN A 242 -9.10 -39.43 -69.10
C ASN A 242 -10.00 -39.67 -70.31
N ASP A 243 -10.63 -38.64 -70.87
CA ASP A 243 -11.46 -38.78 -72.06
C ASP A 243 -10.62 -39.09 -73.32
N ILE A 244 -9.42 -38.52 -73.45
CA ILE A 244 -8.48 -38.88 -74.52
C ILE A 244 -7.97 -40.31 -74.37
N ILE A 245 -7.62 -40.72 -73.15
CA ILE A 245 -7.16 -42.10 -72.90
C ILE A 245 -8.30 -43.09 -73.20
N ARG A 246 -9.55 -42.76 -72.84
CA ARG A 246 -10.72 -43.60 -73.12
C ARG A 246 -11.04 -43.68 -74.62
N ALA A 247 -10.94 -42.56 -75.34
CA ALA A 247 -11.11 -42.53 -76.79
C ALA A 247 -10.01 -43.32 -77.53
N CYS A 248 -8.76 -43.27 -77.04
CA CYS A 248 -7.67 -44.10 -77.56
C CYS A 248 -7.86 -45.59 -77.26
N TYR A 249 -8.40 -45.94 -76.09
CA TYR A 249 -8.65 -47.34 -75.71
C TYR A 249 -9.78 -47.96 -76.57
N ASP A 250 -10.84 -47.21 -76.84
CA ASP A 250 -11.96 -47.65 -77.70
C ASP A 250 -11.55 -47.79 -79.18
N TYR A 251 -10.52 -47.07 -79.64
CA TYR A 251 -9.98 -47.20 -81.00
C TYR A 251 -9.03 -48.39 -81.17
N LEU A 252 -8.42 -48.88 -80.08
CA LEU A 252 -7.49 -50.03 -80.10
C LEU A 252 -8.18 -51.38 -79.90
N LEU A 253 -9.44 -51.40 -79.46
CA LEU A 253 -10.23 -52.60 -79.16
C LEU A 253 -11.25 -52.97 -80.25
N LYS A 254 -11.11 -52.40 -81.45
CA LYS A 254 -11.97 -52.65 -82.62
C LYS A 254 -11.11 -52.99 -83.84
#